data_AF-A0AAD8E3H9-F1
#
_entry.id   AF-A0AAD8E3H9-F1
#
_cell.length_a   1.000
_cell.length_b   1.000
_cell.length_c   1.000
_cell.angle_alpha   90.00
_cell.angle_beta   90.00
_cell.angle_gamma   90.00
#
_symmetry.space_group_name_H-M   'P 1'
#
loop_
_entity.id
_entity.type
_entity.pdbx_description
1 polymer ?
#
loop_
_entity_poly.entity_id
_entity_poly.type
_entity_poly.pdbx_seq_one_letter_code
_entity_poly.pdbx_strand_id
1 'polypeptide(L)'
;MRALLLLLCVIAGASAQCTESSTKAVGSKAPSQICSGDLIFDEEFDVLDFDTWNHEKTAAGGGNWEFEIYNNNRSNSYVRDGILFIKPTLTADAYGSEAYLSSGQLNLNGGAPADECTNPQDYGCERGGTAQNLLNPVVSARMRTVYSFSFLYGKAEVRAKLPAGDWLWPAIWLLPRYNEYGSWPASGEIDLMESRGNKNLVQNGQNIGTELSSSTVHFGPFWPLNGYERAHFEKRTAAGQGYDQDFHLYQLEWTP
;
A
#
# COMPACT_ATOMS: atom_id res chain seq x y z
N MET A 1 -23.23 60.09 -38.54
CA MET A 1 -22.49 59.55 -37.37
C MET A 1 -23.34 58.47 -36.73
N ARG A 2 -22.98 57.19 -36.90
CA ARG A 2 -23.66 56.06 -36.25
C ARG A 2 -22.90 55.75 -34.96
N ALA A 3 -23.55 55.94 -33.82
CA ALA A 3 -23.01 55.57 -32.52
C ALA A 3 -23.18 54.05 -32.33
N LEU A 4 -22.07 53.34 -32.20
CA LEU A 4 -22.03 51.91 -31.90
C LEU A 4 -22.01 51.78 -30.37
N LEU A 5 -23.12 51.37 -29.75
CA LEU A 5 -23.14 50.96 -28.36
C LEU A 5 -22.52 49.54 -28.26
N LEU A 6 -21.32 49.45 -27.69
CA LEU A 6 -20.81 48.17 -27.19
C LEU A 6 -21.43 47.90 -25.82
N LEU A 7 -22.31 46.90 -25.75
CA LEU A 7 -22.68 46.26 -24.49
C LEU A 7 -21.52 45.36 -24.07
N LEU A 8 -20.75 45.78 -23.05
CA LEU A 8 -19.85 44.89 -22.32
C LEU A 8 -20.67 44.07 -21.33
N CYS A 9 -21.00 42.83 -21.70
CA CYS A 9 -21.45 41.82 -20.76
C CYS A 9 -20.23 41.33 -19.96
N VAL A 10 -20.05 41.87 -18.75
CA VAL A 10 -19.13 41.30 -17.77
C VAL A 10 -19.79 40.02 -17.24
N ILE A 11 -19.38 38.86 -17.77
CA ILE A 11 -19.71 37.58 -17.16
C ILE A 11 -18.81 37.47 -15.93
N ALA A 12 -19.35 37.83 -14.77
CA ALA A 12 -18.73 37.49 -13.50
C ALA A 12 -18.76 35.96 -13.38
N GLY A 13 -17.63 35.31 -13.66
CA GLY A 13 -17.46 33.89 -13.37
C GLY A 13 -17.62 33.71 -11.87
N ALA A 14 -18.67 33.00 -11.46
CA ALA A 14 -18.83 32.58 -10.08
C ALA A 14 -17.68 31.62 -9.77
N SER A 15 -16.64 32.10 -9.08
CA SER A 15 -15.70 31.20 -8.42
C SER A 15 -16.51 30.39 -7.42
N ALA A 16 -16.53 29.07 -7.56
CA ALA A 16 -17.15 28.21 -6.56
C ALA A 16 -16.53 28.57 -5.21
N GLN A 17 -17.34 29.08 -4.29
CA GLN A 17 -16.84 29.54 -3.01
C GLN A 17 -16.38 28.32 -2.22
N CYS A 18 -15.12 28.31 -1.81
CA CYS A 18 -14.53 27.20 -1.07
C CYS A 18 -15.25 27.03 0.27
N THR A 19 -16.00 25.94 0.41
CA THR A 19 -16.55 25.52 1.70
C THR A 19 -15.43 24.82 2.47
N GLU A 20 -15.17 25.27 3.69
CA GLU A 20 -14.13 24.68 4.56
C GLU A 20 -14.35 23.16 4.74
N SER A 21 -13.27 22.39 4.61
CA SER A 21 -13.29 20.94 4.80
C SER A 21 -12.73 20.56 6.17
N SER A 22 -13.27 19.51 6.79
CA SER A 22 -12.65 18.87 7.96
C SER A 22 -11.43 18.02 7.59
N THR A 23 -11.27 17.70 6.31
CA THR A 23 -10.15 16.93 5.77
C THR A 23 -8.85 17.71 5.90
N LYS A 24 -7.80 17.01 6.33
CA LYS A 24 -6.43 17.54 6.35
C LYS A 24 -5.56 16.66 5.47
N ALA A 25 -4.57 17.27 4.81
CA ALA A 25 -3.54 16.54 4.09
C ALA A 25 -2.16 17.18 4.32
N VAL A 26 -1.11 16.36 4.32
CA VAL A 26 0.27 16.79 4.53
C VAL A 26 1.20 16.01 3.60
N GLY A 27 2.22 16.69 3.09
CA GLY A 27 3.27 16.12 2.23
C GLY A 27 3.50 16.95 0.98
N SER A 28 4.49 16.58 0.17
CA SER A 28 4.85 17.33 -1.04
C SER A 28 3.76 17.33 -2.13
N LYS A 29 2.84 16.37 -2.08
CA LYS A 29 1.71 16.22 -3.02
C LYS A 29 0.38 16.69 -2.43
N ALA A 30 0.35 17.13 -1.17
CA ALA A 30 -0.88 17.64 -0.56
C ALA A 30 -1.20 19.07 -1.05
N PRO A 31 -2.47 19.39 -1.37
CA PRO A 31 -2.86 20.73 -1.79
C PRO A 31 -2.77 21.71 -0.63
N SER A 32 -2.47 22.98 -0.93
CA SER A 32 -2.35 24.05 0.07
C SER A 32 -3.69 24.53 0.63
N GLN A 33 -4.79 24.27 -0.09
CA GLN A 33 -6.16 24.61 0.30
C GLN A 33 -7.06 23.42 -0.08
N ILE A 34 -7.94 23.05 0.84
CA ILE A 34 -8.88 21.93 0.65
C ILE A 34 -10.30 22.45 0.90
N CYS A 35 -11.13 22.36 -0.12
CA CYS A 35 -12.56 22.62 -0.05
C CYS A 35 -13.32 21.30 0.09
N SER A 36 -14.53 21.37 0.66
CA SER A 36 -15.39 20.21 0.78
C SER A 36 -15.75 19.65 -0.60
N GLY A 37 -15.46 18.36 -0.82
CA GLY A 37 -15.70 17.68 -2.09
C GLY A 37 -14.52 17.66 -3.06
N ASP A 38 -13.39 18.30 -2.72
CA ASP A 38 -12.20 18.31 -3.57
C ASP A 38 -11.58 16.91 -3.71
N LEU A 39 -11.10 16.61 -4.93
CA LEU A 39 -10.11 15.58 -5.16
C LEU A 39 -8.75 16.14 -4.75
N ILE A 40 -8.17 15.62 -3.67
CA ILE A 40 -6.95 16.16 -3.06
C ILE A 40 -5.70 15.34 -3.36
N PHE A 41 -5.86 14.15 -3.92
CA PHE A 41 -4.80 13.25 -4.33
C PHE A 41 -5.37 12.20 -5.27
N ASP A 42 -4.69 11.96 -6.37
CA ASP A 42 -4.99 10.90 -7.33
C ASP A 42 -3.69 10.31 -7.88
N GLU A 43 -3.77 9.05 -8.27
CA GLU A 43 -2.67 8.31 -8.90
C GLU A 43 -3.28 7.31 -9.88
N GLU A 44 -3.20 7.65 -11.17
CA GLU A 44 -3.71 6.83 -12.27
C GLU A 44 -2.63 5.88 -12.83
N PHE A 45 -1.40 5.95 -12.29
CA PHE A 45 -0.27 5.12 -12.69
C PHE A 45 0.03 5.19 -14.19
N ASP A 46 0.06 6.38 -14.77
CA ASP A 46 0.62 6.60 -16.12
C ASP A 46 2.12 6.31 -16.15
N VAL A 47 2.81 6.65 -15.05
CA VAL A 47 4.21 6.37 -14.76
C VAL A 47 4.37 5.97 -13.30
N LEU A 48 5.47 5.29 -12.98
CA LEU A 48 5.83 5.03 -11.59
C LEU A 48 6.55 6.26 -11.00
N ASP A 49 5.82 7.13 -10.31
CA ASP A 49 6.34 8.37 -9.73
C ASP A 49 7.02 8.14 -8.36
N PHE A 50 8.34 8.30 -8.31
CA PHE A 50 9.13 8.16 -7.07
C PHE A 50 9.07 9.38 -6.16
N ASP A 51 8.57 10.52 -6.63
CA ASP A 51 8.28 11.68 -5.77
C ASP A 51 7.00 11.45 -4.95
N THR A 52 6.15 10.53 -5.41
CA THR A 52 4.92 10.12 -4.73
C THR A 52 5.12 8.82 -3.95
N TRP A 53 5.74 7.80 -4.54
CA TRP A 53 5.84 6.48 -3.94
C TRP A 53 7.29 6.11 -3.62
N ASN A 54 7.56 5.87 -2.33
CA ASN A 54 8.83 5.31 -1.89
C ASN A 54 8.69 3.81 -1.63
N HIS A 55 9.78 3.07 -1.76
CA HIS A 55 9.81 1.64 -1.48
C HIS A 55 10.36 1.36 -0.09
N GLU A 56 9.79 0.36 0.58
CA GLU A 56 10.48 -0.35 1.64
C GLU A 56 11.56 -1.26 1.02
N LYS A 57 12.71 -1.33 1.68
CA LYS A 57 13.86 -2.15 1.31
C LYS A 57 14.39 -2.88 2.54
N THR A 58 13.93 -4.10 2.75
CA THR A 58 14.27 -4.89 3.94
C THR A 58 13.82 -6.34 3.81
N ALA A 59 14.50 -7.24 4.54
CA ALA A 59 14.12 -8.63 4.80
C ALA A 59 13.67 -8.86 6.27
N ALA A 60 13.28 -7.80 6.98
CA ALA A 60 12.92 -7.84 8.41
C ALA A 60 11.63 -8.62 8.71
N GLY A 61 10.81 -8.94 7.70
CA GLY A 61 9.61 -9.78 7.87
C GLY A 61 8.39 -9.06 8.44
N GLY A 62 8.35 -7.72 8.37
CA GLY A 62 7.13 -6.93 8.57
C GLY A 62 6.52 -6.94 9.98
N GLY A 63 7.15 -7.60 10.96
CA GLY A 63 6.56 -7.89 12.27
C GLY A 63 5.70 -9.16 12.31
N ASN A 64 5.47 -9.80 11.15
CA ASN A 64 4.63 -10.99 10.99
C ASN A 64 5.42 -12.25 10.60
N TRP A 65 6.76 -12.18 10.64
CA TRP A 65 7.64 -13.23 10.12
C TRP A 65 7.40 -13.53 8.63
N GLU A 66 7.07 -12.48 7.88
CA GLU A 66 6.97 -12.50 6.43
C GLU A 66 8.31 -12.95 5.81
N PHE A 67 8.25 -13.75 4.75
CA PHE A 67 9.42 -14.42 4.18
C PHE A 67 9.95 -13.78 2.90
N GLU A 68 9.36 -12.69 2.44
CA GLU A 68 9.85 -11.95 1.29
C GLU A 68 10.95 -10.93 1.66
N ILE A 69 11.68 -10.51 0.64
CA ILE A 69 12.54 -9.34 0.66
C ILE A 69 11.76 -8.23 -0.05
N TYR A 70 11.42 -7.15 0.66
CA TYR A 70 10.96 -5.95 -0.02
C TYR A 70 12.15 -5.27 -0.68
N ASN A 71 12.01 -4.93 -1.97
CA ASN A 71 13.05 -4.23 -2.70
C ASN A 71 12.47 -3.25 -3.73
N ASN A 72 13.29 -2.29 -4.12
CA ASN A 72 12.99 -1.34 -5.18
C ASN A 72 13.47 -1.89 -6.55
N ASN A 73 12.78 -2.89 -7.09
CA ASN A 73 13.14 -3.55 -8.35
C ASN A 73 11.96 -3.55 -9.35
N ARG A 74 12.24 -3.29 -10.64
CA ARG A 74 11.23 -3.24 -11.72
C ARG A 74 10.68 -4.60 -12.14
N SER A 75 11.29 -5.70 -11.72
CA SER A 75 10.67 -7.02 -11.81
C SER A 75 9.54 -7.19 -10.79
N ASN A 76 9.54 -6.39 -9.71
CA ASN A 76 8.60 -6.53 -8.60
C ASN A 76 7.59 -5.38 -8.48
N SER A 77 7.94 -4.18 -8.91
CA SER A 77 7.03 -3.04 -8.98
C SER A 77 7.25 -2.27 -10.27
N TYR A 78 6.23 -2.22 -11.12
CA TYR A 78 6.30 -1.53 -12.41
C TYR A 78 4.92 -1.09 -12.86
N VAL A 79 4.90 -0.04 -13.67
CA VAL A 79 3.68 0.43 -14.34
C VAL A 79 3.65 -0.10 -15.77
N ARG A 80 2.50 -0.58 -16.20
CA ARG A 80 2.24 -0.95 -17.59
C ARG A 80 0.75 -0.75 -17.91
N ASP A 81 0.46 -0.07 -19.02
CA ASP A 81 -0.91 0.18 -19.49
C ASP A 81 -1.82 0.83 -18.44
N GLY A 82 -1.30 1.82 -17.69
CA GLY A 82 -2.06 2.53 -16.63
C GLY A 82 -2.29 1.70 -15.37
N ILE A 83 -1.52 0.63 -15.16
CA ILE A 83 -1.69 -0.29 -14.02
C ILE A 83 -0.36 -0.45 -13.30
N LEU A 84 -0.36 -0.19 -12.00
CA LEU A 84 0.72 -0.63 -11.10
C LEU A 84 0.62 -2.15 -10.90
N PHE A 85 1.71 -2.84 -11.23
CA PHE A 85 1.91 -4.25 -10.90
C PHE A 85 2.85 -4.35 -9.70
N ILE A 86 2.39 -5.02 -8.64
CA ILE A 86 3.24 -5.55 -7.58
C ILE A 86 3.29 -7.06 -7.76
N LYS A 87 4.46 -7.56 -8.17
CA LYS A 87 4.64 -8.96 -8.59
C LYS A 87 5.79 -9.61 -7.84
N PRO A 88 5.54 -10.62 -7.01
CA PRO A 88 6.64 -11.35 -6.38
C PRO A 88 7.44 -12.16 -7.42
N THR A 89 8.74 -12.30 -7.17
CA THR A 89 9.67 -13.14 -7.94
C THR A 89 10.47 -14.02 -6.99
N LEU A 90 11.10 -15.07 -7.50
CA LEU A 90 12.00 -15.88 -6.68
C LEU A 90 13.31 -15.14 -6.45
N THR A 91 13.84 -15.24 -5.23
CA THR A 91 15.18 -14.72 -4.90
C THR A 91 16.24 -15.43 -5.74
N ALA A 92 16.08 -16.73 -6.02
CA ALA A 92 16.98 -17.47 -6.91
C ALA A 92 17.05 -16.87 -8.32
N ASP A 93 15.93 -16.35 -8.86
CA ASP A 93 15.91 -15.67 -10.16
C ASP A 93 16.61 -14.30 -10.10
N ALA A 94 16.44 -13.58 -8.99
CA ALA A 94 17.06 -12.27 -8.78
C ALA A 94 18.58 -12.35 -8.60
N TYR A 95 19.07 -13.43 -7.97
CA TYR A 95 20.49 -13.64 -7.65
C TYR A 95 21.16 -14.76 -8.48
N GLY A 96 20.43 -15.34 -9.43
CA GLY A 96 20.95 -16.24 -10.47
C GLY A 96 21.18 -17.71 -10.07
N SER A 97 20.80 -18.14 -8.86
CA SER A 97 20.96 -19.54 -8.42
C SER A 97 20.17 -19.88 -7.17
N GLU A 98 19.59 -21.09 -7.12
CA GLU A 98 19.02 -21.68 -5.90
C GLU A 98 20.06 -21.84 -4.77
N ALA A 99 21.33 -22.07 -5.12
CA ALA A 99 22.40 -22.18 -4.14
C ALA A 99 22.63 -20.86 -3.37
N TYR A 100 22.18 -19.73 -3.91
CA TYR A 100 22.23 -18.44 -3.22
C TYR A 100 21.42 -18.47 -1.93
N LEU A 101 20.29 -19.20 -1.88
CA LEU A 101 19.48 -19.27 -0.68
C LEU A 101 20.23 -19.90 0.51
N SER A 102 21.09 -20.88 0.25
CA SER A 102 21.78 -21.66 1.29
C SER A 102 23.24 -21.26 1.53
N SER A 103 23.76 -20.28 0.79
CA SER A 103 25.17 -19.86 0.90
C SER A 103 25.43 -18.38 0.61
N GLY A 104 24.46 -17.67 0.05
CA GLY A 104 24.57 -16.28 -0.35
C GLY A 104 24.68 -15.33 0.84
N GLN A 105 25.21 -14.14 0.57
CA GLN A 105 25.22 -13.02 1.51
C GLN A 105 24.32 -11.94 0.95
N LEU A 106 23.12 -11.82 1.51
CA LEU A 106 22.21 -10.73 1.21
C LEU A 106 22.76 -9.45 1.82
N ASN A 107 22.93 -8.43 1.00
CA ASN A 107 23.21 -7.08 1.44
C ASN A 107 22.29 -6.11 0.67
N LEU A 108 21.39 -5.45 1.41
CA LEU A 108 20.46 -4.45 0.89
C LEU A 108 20.96 -3.02 1.12
N ASN A 109 22.07 -2.84 1.84
CA ASN A 109 22.77 -1.57 1.93
C ASN A 109 23.50 -1.32 0.60
N GLY A 110 22.95 -0.43 -0.22
CA GLY A 110 23.66 0.03 -1.42
C GLY A 110 24.71 1.10 -1.12
N GLY A 111 25.38 1.55 -2.17
CA GLY A 111 26.46 2.53 -2.06
C GLY A 111 26.01 4.00 -2.04
N ALA A 112 24.70 4.26 -2.08
CA ALA A 112 24.12 5.61 -2.16
C ALA A 112 22.84 5.71 -1.31
N PRO A 113 22.42 6.92 -0.90
CA PRO A 113 21.19 7.11 -0.12
C PRO A 113 19.93 6.55 -0.80
N ALA A 114 19.85 6.60 -2.14
CA ALA A 114 18.72 6.02 -2.88
C ALA A 114 18.64 4.48 -2.76
N ASP A 115 19.75 3.85 -2.37
CA ASP A 115 19.86 2.41 -2.25
C ASP A 115 19.87 1.93 -0.78
N GLU A 116 19.63 2.82 0.17
CA GLU A 116 19.68 2.51 1.58
C GLU A 116 18.58 1.52 1.99
N CYS A 117 18.93 0.59 2.86
CA CYS A 117 17.97 -0.30 3.49
C CYS A 117 17.10 0.49 4.48
N THR A 118 15.79 0.25 4.46
CA THR A 118 14.83 1.06 5.24
C THR A 118 14.56 0.52 6.63
N ASN A 119 14.86 -0.75 6.90
CA ASN A 119 14.65 -1.36 8.20
C ASN A 119 15.71 -2.44 8.52
N PRO A 120 16.62 -2.18 9.49
CA PRO A 120 17.67 -3.12 9.90
C PRO A 120 17.23 -4.15 10.93
N GLN A 121 16.01 -4.07 11.47
CA GLN A 121 15.50 -5.04 12.46
C GLN A 121 15.58 -6.47 11.91
N ASP A 122 15.82 -7.43 12.81
CA ASP A 122 15.85 -8.86 12.50
C ASP A 122 16.74 -9.24 11.32
N TYR A 123 17.92 -8.62 11.21
CA TYR A 123 18.86 -8.83 10.11
C TYR A 123 18.24 -8.47 8.75
N GLY A 124 17.39 -7.43 8.73
CA GLY A 124 16.63 -7.03 7.56
C GLY A 124 17.47 -6.41 6.45
N CYS A 125 18.62 -5.81 6.77
CA CYS A 125 19.49 -5.21 5.77
C CYS A 125 20.59 -6.14 5.27
N GLU A 126 21.10 -7.01 6.14
CA GLU A 126 22.20 -7.92 5.85
C GLU A 126 21.95 -9.27 6.48
N ARG A 127 22.03 -10.35 5.70
CA ARG A 127 21.79 -11.71 6.17
C ARG A 127 22.58 -12.72 5.34
N GLY A 128 23.15 -13.72 6.01
CA GLY A 128 23.79 -14.86 5.37
C GLY A 128 22.87 -16.07 5.29
N GLY A 129 22.80 -16.71 4.12
CA GLY A 129 22.16 -18.01 3.94
C GLY A 129 23.06 -19.14 4.38
N THR A 130 22.47 -20.15 5.03
CA THR A 130 23.13 -21.42 5.35
C THR A 130 22.22 -22.59 4.96
N ALA A 131 22.75 -23.81 4.94
CA ALA A 131 21.95 -25.01 4.68
C ALA A 131 20.82 -25.24 5.71
N GLN A 132 20.91 -24.63 6.89
CA GLN A 132 19.92 -24.73 7.96
C GLN A 132 18.97 -23.52 7.99
N ASN A 133 19.47 -22.34 7.60
CA ASN A 133 18.73 -21.08 7.60
C ASN A 133 18.85 -20.45 6.21
N LEU A 134 17.88 -20.77 5.35
CA LEU A 134 17.85 -20.22 4.01
C LEU A 134 17.54 -18.72 4.04
N LEU A 135 18.09 -17.99 3.08
CA LEU A 135 17.62 -16.64 2.77
C LEU A 135 16.15 -16.66 2.35
N ASN A 136 15.49 -15.55 2.58
CA ASN A 136 14.13 -15.24 2.11
C ASN A 136 13.97 -15.65 0.64
N PRO A 137 13.08 -16.59 0.30
CA PRO A 137 13.03 -17.20 -1.03
C PRO A 137 12.30 -16.35 -2.07
N VAL A 138 11.64 -15.27 -1.65
CA VAL A 138 10.83 -14.40 -2.50
C VAL A 138 11.32 -12.96 -2.39
N VAL A 139 11.25 -12.23 -3.50
CA VAL A 139 11.40 -10.77 -3.55
C VAL A 139 10.05 -10.16 -3.95
N SER A 140 9.64 -9.11 -3.28
CA SER A 140 8.39 -8.38 -3.53
C SER A 140 8.61 -6.87 -3.41
N ALA A 141 7.53 -6.09 -3.46
CA ALA A 141 7.57 -4.65 -3.26
C ALA A 141 6.49 -4.19 -2.28
N ARG A 142 6.86 -3.24 -1.42
CA ARG A 142 5.96 -2.49 -0.55
C ARG A 142 6.20 -1.01 -0.77
N MET A 143 5.16 -0.31 -1.20
CA MET A 143 5.21 1.10 -1.58
C MET A 143 4.47 1.96 -0.56
N ARG A 144 5.00 3.14 -0.25
CA ARG A 144 4.51 4.04 0.81
C ARG A 144 4.55 5.49 0.36
N THR A 145 3.59 6.28 0.84
CA THR A 145 3.48 7.73 0.59
C THR A 145 3.92 8.56 1.79
N VAL A 146 4.64 7.97 2.75
CA VAL A 146 4.93 8.56 4.07
C VAL A 146 5.50 9.97 4.02
N TYR A 147 6.23 10.34 2.96
CA TYR A 147 6.78 11.69 2.77
C TYR A 147 5.90 12.57 1.88
N SER A 148 5.26 12.00 0.87
CA SER A 148 4.58 12.70 -0.22
C SER A 148 3.13 13.06 0.08
N PHE A 149 2.38 12.16 0.72
CA PHE A 149 0.96 12.34 0.99
C PHE A 149 0.49 11.53 2.19
N SER A 150 -0.16 12.21 3.12
CA SER A 150 -0.89 11.64 4.25
C SER A 150 -2.15 12.46 4.45
N PHE A 151 -3.27 11.83 4.80
CA PHE A 151 -4.54 12.52 4.97
C PHE A 151 -5.24 12.11 6.26
N LEU A 152 -6.15 12.96 6.72
CA LEU A 152 -7.07 12.74 7.82
C LEU A 152 -8.47 13.08 7.35
N TYR A 153 -9.39 12.12 7.50
CA TYR A 153 -10.78 12.17 7.03
C TYR A 153 -10.95 12.30 5.51
N GLY A 154 -12.15 11.98 5.03
CA GLY A 154 -12.49 11.99 3.62
C GLY A 154 -12.74 10.60 3.07
N LYS A 155 -12.68 10.48 1.74
CA LYS A 155 -12.90 9.22 1.03
C LYS A 155 -11.64 8.82 0.28
N ALA A 156 -11.19 7.59 0.47
CA ALA A 156 -10.11 6.99 -0.30
C ALA A 156 -10.65 5.78 -1.06
N GLU A 157 -10.34 5.71 -2.36
CA GLU A 157 -10.77 4.65 -3.27
C GLU A 157 -9.54 4.06 -3.96
N VAL A 158 -9.40 2.74 -3.92
CA VAL A 158 -8.35 2.02 -4.65
C VAL A 158 -9.01 0.95 -5.51
N ARG A 159 -8.77 1.01 -6.81
CA ARG A 159 -9.24 -0.01 -7.75
C ARG A 159 -8.12 -1.02 -8.02
N ALA A 160 -8.27 -2.24 -7.51
CA ALA A 160 -7.24 -3.27 -7.62
C ALA A 160 -7.82 -4.64 -7.99
N LYS A 161 -7.02 -5.46 -8.66
CA LYS A 161 -7.25 -6.90 -8.81
C LYS A 161 -6.22 -7.63 -7.98
N LEU A 162 -6.66 -8.55 -7.13
CA LEU A 162 -5.77 -9.26 -6.22
C LEU A 162 -5.02 -10.38 -6.96
N PRO A 163 -3.79 -10.72 -6.56
CA PRO A 163 -3.09 -11.85 -7.14
C PRO A 163 -3.68 -13.18 -6.62
N ALA A 164 -3.49 -14.23 -7.40
CA ALA A 164 -3.71 -15.60 -6.95
C ALA A 164 -2.40 -16.40 -7.02
N GLY A 165 -2.18 -17.20 -5.98
CA GLY A 165 -0.97 -17.96 -5.75
C GLY A 165 -0.90 -18.36 -4.29
N ASP A 166 -0.32 -19.53 -4.01
CA ASP A 166 -0.18 -19.97 -2.63
C ASP A 166 0.77 -19.05 -1.86
N TRP A 167 0.41 -18.77 -0.61
CA TRP A 167 1.18 -17.94 0.33
C TRP A 167 1.24 -16.44 0.00
N LEU A 168 0.50 -15.98 -1.01
CA LEU A 168 0.39 -14.56 -1.30
C LEU A 168 -0.54 -13.87 -0.29
N TRP A 169 -0.10 -12.74 0.25
CA TRP A 169 -0.86 -11.87 1.14
C TRP A 169 -0.85 -10.44 0.60
N PRO A 170 -1.75 -10.10 -0.33
CA PRO A 170 -1.91 -8.72 -0.79
C PRO A 170 -2.57 -7.86 0.29
N ALA A 171 -2.09 -6.62 0.44
CA ALA A 171 -2.64 -5.65 1.38
C ALA A 171 -2.66 -4.23 0.79
N ILE A 172 -3.72 -3.47 1.11
CA ILE A 172 -3.85 -2.02 0.92
C ILE A 172 -4.25 -1.48 2.29
N TRP A 173 -3.40 -0.66 2.87
CA TRP A 173 -3.54 -0.27 4.27
C TRP A 173 -2.85 1.07 4.54
N LEU A 174 -3.17 1.65 5.68
CA LEU A 174 -2.73 2.97 6.08
C LEU A 174 -2.08 2.89 7.47
N LEU A 175 -0.94 3.57 7.58
CA LEU A 175 -0.28 3.86 8.85
C LEU A 175 -0.28 5.37 9.13
N PRO A 176 -0.22 5.77 10.41
CA PRO A 176 -0.07 7.16 10.76
C PRO A 176 1.30 7.68 10.31
N ARG A 177 1.35 8.93 9.84
CA ARG A 177 2.61 9.60 9.51
C ARG A 177 3.53 9.76 10.73
N TYR A 178 2.94 9.96 11.90
CA TYR A 178 3.63 10.15 13.18
C TYR A 178 3.01 9.24 14.23
N ASN A 179 3.84 8.69 15.11
CA ASN A 179 3.39 7.86 16.23
C ASN A 179 2.91 8.72 17.42
N GLU A 180 1.81 9.45 17.22
CA GLU A 180 1.30 10.45 18.18
C GLU A 180 0.93 9.86 19.55
N TYR A 181 0.47 8.60 19.56
CA TYR A 181 0.02 7.91 20.78
C TYR A 181 0.99 6.80 21.22
N GLY A 182 2.19 6.73 20.61
CA GLY A 182 3.20 5.71 20.87
C GLY A 182 3.30 4.66 19.75
N SER A 183 4.14 3.66 19.96
CA SER A 183 4.36 2.58 19.00
C SER A 183 3.08 1.80 18.70
N TRP A 184 3.09 1.08 17.58
CA TRP A 184 1.96 0.24 17.18
C TRP A 184 1.48 -0.71 18.31
N PRO A 185 0.15 -0.89 18.48
CA PRO A 185 -0.95 -0.34 17.70
C PRO A 185 -1.51 0.98 18.27
N ALA A 186 -0.79 1.64 19.20
CA ALA A 186 -1.33 2.80 19.91
C ALA A 186 -1.65 3.98 18.99
N SER A 187 -0.82 4.20 17.97
CA SER A 187 -1.07 5.23 16.95
C SER A 187 -1.98 4.79 15.81
N GLY A 188 -2.43 3.53 15.82
CA GLY A 188 -3.38 2.97 14.88
C GLY A 188 -2.79 2.40 13.59
N GLU A 189 -3.61 1.61 12.91
CA GLU A 189 -3.46 1.10 11.54
C GLU A 189 -4.85 0.84 10.98
N ILE A 190 -5.06 1.15 9.70
CA ILE A 190 -6.31 0.90 8.99
C ILE A 190 -6.01 0.02 7.77
N ASP A 191 -6.44 -1.23 7.85
CA ASP A 191 -6.41 -2.16 6.73
C ASP A 191 -7.66 -1.97 5.90
N LEU A 192 -7.53 -1.25 4.79
CA LEU A 192 -8.62 -1.09 3.83
C LEU A 192 -8.94 -2.41 3.15
N MET A 193 -7.92 -3.20 2.85
CA MET A 193 -8.06 -4.49 2.19
C MET A 193 -6.88 -5.38 2.53
N GLU A 194 -7.18 -6.57 3.04
CA GLU A 194 -6.27 -7.72 3.05
C GLU A 194 -6.96 -8.94 2.44
N SER A 195 -6.18 -9.89 1.93
CA SER A 195 -6.69 -11.16 1.41
C SER A 195 -5.57 -12.21 1.37
N ARG A 196 -5.92 -13.43 0.96
CA ARG A 196 -4.98 -14.53 0.72
C ARG A 196 -5.11 -15.00 -0.72
N GLY A 197 -4.00 -15.21 -1.41
CA GLY A 197 -4.02 -15.60 -2.83
C GLY A 197 -4.33 -17.07 -3.11
N ASN A 198 -4.49 -17.91 -2.08
CA ASN A 198 -4.69 -19.35 -2.26
C ASN A 198 -6.04 -19.67 -2.94
N LYS A 199 -6.04 -20.34 -4.09
CA LYS A 199 -7.31 -20.69 -4.78
C LYS A 199 -8.10 -21.79 -4.08
N ASN A 200 -7.42 -22.66 -3.33
CA ASN A 200 -7.99 -23.88 -2.76
C ASN A 200 -7.96 -23.90 -1.22
N LEU A 201 -7.72 -22.76 -0.56
CA LEU A 201 -7.69 -22.70 0.90
C LEU A 201 -9.13 -22.64 1.42
N VAL A 202 -9.62 -23.76 1.93
CA VAL A 202 -11.01 -23.91 2.39
C VAL A 202 -11.05 -24.14 3.90
N GLN A 203 -11.92 -23.41 4.59
CA GLN A 203 -12.27 -23.62 5.99
C GLN A 203 -13.79 -23.69 6.11
N ASN A 204 -14.30 -24.72 6.80
CA ASN A 204 -15.75 -24.94 6.99
C ASN A 204 -16.56 -24.92 5.67
N GLY A 205 -15.98 -25.46 4.59
CA GLY A 205 -16.62 -25.52 3.27
C GLY A 205 -16.62 -24.19 2.49
N GLN A 206 -15.98 -23.14 2.99
CA GLN A 206 -15.85 -21.85 2.33
C GLN A 206 -14.38 -21.57 1.97
N ASN A 207 -14.16 -20.99 0.80
CA ASN A 207 -12.84 -20.53 0.41
C ASN A 207 -12.47 -19.28 1.23
N ILE A 208 -11.39 -19.37 2.01
CA ILE A 208 -10.79 -18.29 2.81
C ILE A 208 -9.52 -17.73 2.16
N GLY A 209 -9.26 -18.12 0.91
CA GLY A 209 -8.23 -17.60 0.05
C GLY A 209 -8.77 -16.51 -0.85
N THR A 210 -8.73 -16.74 -2.17
CA THR A 210 -9.06 -15.71 -3.18
C THR A 210 -10.49 -15.18 -3.12
N GLU A 211 -11.40 -15.88 -2.44
CA GLU A 211 -12.82 -15.50 -2.31
C GLU A 211 -13.12 -14.70 -1.03
N LEU A 212 -12.11 -14.41 -0.21
CA LEU A 212 -12.26 -13.68 1.04
C LEU A 212 -11.34 -12.45 1.06
N SER A 213 -11.90 -11.29 1.40
CA SER A 213 -11.15 -10.09 1.71
C SER A 213 -11.59 -9.54 3.06
N SER A 214 -10.66 -8.98 3.81
CA SER A 214 -10.90 -8.38 5.12
C SER A 214 -10.55 -6.89 5.14
N SER A 215 -11.17 -6.18 6.07
CA SER A 215 -10.77 -4.84 6.51
C SER A 215 -10.70 -4.84 8.03
N THR A 216 -9.70 -4.14 8.56
CA THR A 216 -9.38 -4.17 9.99
C THR A 216 -8.94 -2.78 10.46
N VAL A 217 -9.27 -2.43 11.70
CA VAL A 217 -8.65 -1.29 12.39
C VAL A 217 -7.92 -1.81 13.61
N HIS A 218 -6.61 -1.56 13.67
CA HIS A 218 -5.79 -1.91 14.82
C HIS A 218 -5.69 -0.72 15.76
N PHE A 219 -5.87 -0.99 17.06
CA PHE A 219 -5.83 0.02 18.11
C PHE A 219 -5.53 -0.64 19.45
N GLY A 220 -5.15 0.14 20.45
CA GLY A 220 -4.88 -0.36 21.79
C GLY A 220 -3.50 0.08 22.28
N PRO A 221 -3.18 -0.10 23.57
CA PRO A 221 -2.03 0.56 24.17
C PRO A 221 -0.67 -0.03 23.76
N PHE A 222 -0.60 -1.31 23.35
CA PHE A 222 0.61 -2.01 22.89
C PHE A 222 0.22 -3.39 22.28
N TRP A 223 1.14 -4.05 21.56
CA TRP A 223 0.90 -5.29 20.76
C TRP A 223 0.01 -6.36 21.43
N PRO A 224 0.28 -6.83 22.66
CA PRO A 224 -0.52 -7.86 23.35
C PRO A 224 -1.94 -7.43 23.69
N LEU A 225 -2.25 -6.13 23.67
CA LEU A 225 -3.59 -5.56 23.90
C LEU A 225 -4.14 -4.91 22.64
N ASN A 226 -3.73 -5.37 21.46
CA ASN A 226 -4.34 -4.98 20.20
C ASN A 226 -5.82 -5.38 20.17
N GLY A 227 -6.70 -4.41 19.95
CA GLY A 227 -8.15 -4.54 19.97
C GLY A 227 -8.80 -4.87 18.61
N TYR A 228 -7.99 -5.18 17.59
CA TYR A 228 -8.43 -5.35 16.19
C TYR A 228 -9.62 -6.30 16.00
N GLU A 229 -9.76 -7.34 16.82
CA GLU A 229 -10.89 -8.29 16.75
C GLU A 229 -12.26 -7.61 16.90
N ARG A 230 -12.30 -6.44 17.54
CA ARG A 230 -13.53 -5.64 17.72
C ARG A 230 -13.84 -4.73 16.52
N ALA A 231 -12.90 -4.60 15.60
CA ALA A 231 -12.97 -3.73 14.44
C ALA A 231 -12.47 -4.46 13.19
N HIS A 232 -12.88 -5.72 13.03
CA HIS A 232 -12.55 -6.56 11.89
C HIS A 232 -13.81 -6.93 11.12
N PHE A 233 -13.72 -6.91 9.79
CA PHE A 233 -14.81 -7.26 8.89
C PHE A 233 -14.29 -8.11 7.75
N GLU A 234 -15.06 -9.14 7.40
CA GLU A 234 -14.78 -10.05 6.29
C GLU A 234 -15.89 -9.95 5.24
N LYS A 235 -15.50 -9.89 3.97
CA LYS A 235 -16.41 -9.94 2.82
C LYS A 235 -16.02 -11.04 1.86
N ARG A 236 -16.98 -11.92 1.60
CA ARG A 236 -16.84 -13.03 0.65
C ARG A 236 -17.48 -12.72 -0.68
N THR A 237 -16.89 -13.26 -1.73
CA THR A 237 -17.50 -13.32 -3.06
C THR A 237 -18.34 -14.58 -3.20
N ALA A 238 -19.07 -14.70 -4.32
CA ALA A 238 -19.67 -15.98 -4.68
C ALA A 238 -18.58 -17.01 -5.04
N ALA A 239 -18.92 -18.29 -4.92
CA ALA A 239 -18.02 -19.38 -5.28
C ALA A 239 -17.55 -19.27 -6.74
N GLY A 240 -16.24 -19.38 -6.96
CA GLY A 240 -15.61 -19.23 -8.27
C GLY A 240 -15.49 -17.78 -8.76
N GLN A 241 -15.90 -16.79 -7.96
CA GLN A 241 -15.82 -15.36 -8.29
C GLN A 241 -14.83 -14.63 -7.38
N GLY A 242 -13.65 -15.22 -7.15
CA GLY A 242 -12.64 -14.62 -6.28
C GLY A 242 -12.21 -13.21 -6.70
N TYR A 243 -11.64 -12.46 -5.76
CA TYR A 243 -11.08 -11.13 -5.99
C TYR A 243 -9.89 -11.12 -6.96
N ASP A 244 -9.41 -12.29 -7.38
CA ASP A 244 -8.36 -12.47 -8.40
C ASP A 244 -8.89 -12.48 -9.84
N GLN A 245 -10.20 -12.58 -10.04
CA GLN A 245 -10.81 -12.66 -11.36
C GLN A 245 -10.89 -11.30 -12.05
N ASP A 246 -11.27 -10.25 -11.30
CA ASP A 246 -11.53 -8.92 -11.83
C ASP A 246 -11.04 -7.81 -10.90
N PHE A 247 -11.00 -6.59 -11.41
CA PHE A 247 -10.76 -5.41 -10.58
C PHE A 247 -11.98 -5.08 -9.71
N HIS A 248 -11.70 -4.76 -8.45
CA HIS A 248 -12.68 -4.35 -7.46
C HIS A 248 -12.33 -2.97 -6.92
N LEU A 249 -13.34 -2.24 -6.45
CA LEU A 249 -13.17 -0.96 -5.77
C LEU A 249 -13.15 -1.20 -4.26
N TYR A 250 -12.04 -0.84 -3.61
CA TYR A 250 -11.88 -0.84 -2.17
C TYR A 250 -11.98 0.60 -1.68
N GLN A 251 -12.91 0.87 -0.78
CA GLN A 251 -13.25 2.23 -0.37
C GLN A 251 -13.23 2.38 1.15
N LEU A 252 -12.59 3.45 1.62
CA LEU A 252 -12.67 3.97 2.97
C LEU A 252 -13.45 5.28 2.96
N GLU A 253 -14.48 5.39 3.81
CA GLU A 253 -15.07 6.68 4.18
C GLU A 253 -14.74 6.94 5.65
N TRP A 254 -13.95 7.99 5.90
CA TRP A 254 -13.46 8.34 7.23
C TRP A 254 -14.00 9.69 7.65
N THR A 255 -14.91 9.70 8.62
CA THR A 255 -15.51 10.92 9.17
C THR A 255 -14.83 11.34 10.48
N PRO A 256 -14.99 12.61 10.90
CA PRO A 256 -14.61 13.08 12.23
C PRO A 256 -15.16 12.26 13.39
#